data_AF-A0A933Z5Y7-F1
#
_entry.id   AF-A0A933Z5Y7-F1
#
_cell.length_a   1.000
_cell.length_b   1.000
_cell.length_c   1.000
_cell.angle_alpha   90.00
_cell.angle_beta   90.00
_cell.angle_gamma   90.00
#
_symmetry.space_group_name_H-M   'P 1'
#
loop_
_entity.id
_entity.type
_entity.pdbx_description
1 polymer ?
#
loop_
_entity_poly.entity_id
_entity_poly.type
_entity_poly.pdbx_seq_one_letter_code
_entity_poly.pdbx_strand_id
1 'polypeptide(L)'
;MKERQSVVVQGPAQIEDTLQVGLQVIVQKEVGQERTWAKLVGWVPEGVVILDGPAQWVGMGQLFAQNRLLVRFVSLGSFYGFTAKVLTVIKSPLLVILEWPKQLDKVPLSSETRCVVHVPIHVAPLNRDGSQSTACEALLTDISLGGCQAKGKRAGLPLADFQQGRLVRISLQVPLFPQALDVLAQVRNTQITGSEVVMGLRFEEGQAPALERMHLLLAPMLRLCLEPAAGLAGGLPPAPAPAAPAPTPAPASRPGPALPLDTAPLAAQAGRDQPPPADGPRVFEVPEHLRVDTTATKVTLEDMPAERAAAILGVRGLGGSMAAMVKARELVRAWVEKHGEPAVRERRRLLLSECAAIQGLKLLK
;
A
#
# COMPACT_ATOMS: atom_id res chain seq x y z
N MET A 1 -15.67 -13.05 17.95
CA MET A 1 -15.29 -12.10 16.88
C MET A 1 -16.55 -11.31 16.55
N LYS A 2 -16.62 -10.01 16.85
CA LYS A 2 -17.81 -9.20 16.57
C LYS A 2 -17.86 -8.98 15.05
N GLU A 3 -18.93 -9.42 14.40
CA GLU A 3 -19.13 -9.24 12.96
C GLU A 3 -19.17 -7.74 12.66
N ARG A 4 -18.15 -7.22 11.98
CA ARG A 4 -18.08 -5.80 11.63
C ARG A 4 -18.98 -5.58 10.43
N GLN A 5 -20.02 -4.77 10.61
CA GLN A 5 -20.95 -4.43 9.54
C GLN A 5 -20.20 -3.75 8.39
N SER A 6 -20.37 -4.28 7.19
CA SER A 6 -19.93 -3.61 5.96
C SER A 6 -20.86 -2.44 5.68
N VAL A 7 -20.27 -1.30 5.31
CA VAL A 7 -20.99 -0.11 4.85
C VAL A 7 -20.77 -0.01 3.34
N VAL A 8 -21.84 0.21 2.57
CA VAL A 8 -21.73 0.37 1.12
C VAL A 8 -21.62 1.86 0.79
N VAL A 9 -20.61 2.24 0.01
CA VAL A 9 -20.42 3.61 -0.49
C VAL A 9 -20.79 3.63 -1.97
N GLN A 10 -21.75 4.46 -2.37
CA GLN A 10 -22.32 4.46 -3.74
C GLN A 10 -22.16 5.79 -4.49
N GLY A 11 -21.84 6.90 -3.81
CA GLY A 11 -21.72 8.20 -4.47
C GLY A 11 -20.37 8.35 -5.19
N PRO A 12 -20.31 8.85 -6.44
CA PRO A 12 -19.06 9.00 -7.18
C PRO A 12 -18.04 9.89 -6.47
N ALA A 13 -18.49 11.02 -5.90
CA ALA A 13 -17.63 11.88 -5.08
C ALA A 13 -17.11 11.16 -3.82
N GLN A 14 -17.96 10.38 -3.15
CA GLN A 14 -17.55 9.62 -1.97
C GLN A 14 -16.58 8.49 -2.31
N ILE A 15 -16.69 7.89 -3.50
CA ILE A 15 -15.75 6.90 -4.00
C ILE A 15 -14.41 7.58 -4.29
N GLU A 16 -14.44 8.72 -4.99
CA GLU A 16 -13.27 9.53 -5.31
C GLU A 16 -12.48 9.95 -4.06
N ASP A 17 -13.17 10.39 -3.00
CA ASP A 17 -12.54 10.79 -1.73
C ASP A 17 -11.74 9.66 -1.06
N THR A 18 -12.00 8.39 -1.41
CA THR A 18 -11.28 7.23 -0.88
C THR A 18 -10.03 6.85 -1.68
N LEU A 19 -9.92 7.35 -2.91
CA LEU A 19 -8.85 7.03 -3.85
C LEU A 19 -7.68 8.02 -3.70
N GLN A 20 -6.46 7.51 -3.82
CA GLN A 20 -5.25 8.33 -3.77
C GLN A 20 -4.24 7.85 -4.80
N VAL A 21 -3.64 8.77 -5.56
CA VAL A 21 -2.59 8.41 -6.51
C VAL A 21 -1.42 7.77 -5.76
N GLY A 22 -0.97 6.63 -6.28
CA GLY A 22 0.10 5.84 -5.71
C GLY A 22 -0.32 4.82 -4.66
N LEU A 23 -1.62 4.73 -4.36
CA LEU A 23 -2.16 3.75 -3.43
C LEU A 23 -1.87 2.32 -3.90
N GLN A 24 -1.35 1.48 -3.00
CA GLN A 24 -1.14 0.06 -3.27
C GLN A 24 -2.46 -0.68 -3.13
N VAL A 25 -2.80 -1.45 -4.16
CA VAL A 25 -4.05 -2.22 -4.22
C VAL A 25 -3.74 -3.69 -4.45
N ILE A 26 -4.54 -4.56 -3.83
CA ILE A 26 -4.54 -5.99 -4.09
C ILE A 26 -5.61 -6.24 -5.14
N VAL A 27 -5.24 -6.86 -6.25
CA VAL A 27 -6.19 -7.29 -7.29
C VAL A 27 -6.31 -8.81 -7.29
N GLN A 28 -7.53 -9.29 -7.45
CA GLN A 28 -7.89 -10.70 -7.55
C GLN A 28 -8.79 -10.90 -8.77
N LYS A 29 -8.56 -11.93 -9.61
CA LYS A 29 -9.52 -12.28 -10.67
C LYS A 29 -10.78 -12.87 -10.06
N GLU A 30 -11.95 -12.61 -10.65
CA GLU A 30 -13.22 -13.22 -10.21
C GLU A 30 -13.15 -14.76 -10.24
N VAL A 31 -12.50 -15.31 -11.27
CA VAL A 31 -12.21 -16.74 -11.39
C VAL A 31 -10.77 -17.00 -10.95
N GLY A 32 -10.61 -17.46 -9.71
CA GLY A 32 -9.32 -17.85 -9.14
C GLY A 32 -9.06 -17.26 -7.74
N GLN A 33 -8.09 -17.84 -7.05
CA GLN A 33 -7.63 -17.35 -5.73
C GLN A 33 -6.33 -16.56 -5.82
N GLU A 34 -5.76 -16.42 -7.02
CA GLU A 34 -4.53 -15.66 -7.21
C GLU A 34 -4.75 -14.18 -6.90
N ARG A 35 -3.89 -13.64 -6.04
CA ARG A 35 -3.85 -12.24 -5.66
C ARG A 35 -2.49 -11.67 -6.02
N THR A 36 -2.49 -10.44 -6.48
CA THR A 36 -1.26 -9.74 -6.84
C THR A 36 -1.41 -8.26 -6.55
N TRP A 37 -0.28 -7.58 -6.41
CA TRP A 37 -0.24 -6.16 -6.10
C TRP A 37 -0.25 -5.34 -7.39
N ALA A 38 -0.92 -4.20 -7.34
CA ALA A 38 -0.90 -3.16 -8.35
C ALA A 38 -0.88 -1.80 -7.65
N LYS A 39 -0.62 -0.74 -8.42
CA LYS A 39 -0.60 0.63 -7.92
C LYS A 39 -1.68 1.45 -8.61
N LEU A 40 -2.49 2.16 -7.84
CA LEU A 40 -3.46 3.12 -8.39
C LEU A 40 -2.70 4.32 -8.98
N VAL A 41 -2.85 4.56 -10.28
CA VAL A 41 -2.15 5.65 -11.00
C VAL A 41 -3.02 6.90 -11.06
N GLY A 42 -4.33 6.72 -11.24
CA GLY A 42 -5.29 7.81 -11.37
C GLY A 42 -6.67 7.30 -11.73
N TRP A 43 -7.61 8.23 -11.89
CA TRP A 43 -8.98 7.92 -12.26
C TRP A 43 -9.65 9.10 -12.96
N VAL A 44 -10.77 8.81 -13.60
CA VAL A 44 -11.73 9.80 -14.10
C VAL A 44 -13.07 9.47 -13.42
N PRO A 45 -13.64 10.38 -12.61
CA PRO A 45 -14.92 10.14 -11.92
C PRO A 45 -15.99 9.68 -12.90
N GLU A 46 -16.72 8.64 -12.52
CA GLU A 46 -17.77 7.98 -13.34
C GLU A 46 -17.28 7.38 -14.68
N GLY A 47 -15.99 7.48 -14.98
CA GLY A 47 -15.37 6.97 -16.21
C GLY A 47 -14.57 5.71 -15.95
N VAL A 48 -13.34 5.89 -15.47
CA VAL A 48 -12.35 4.80 -15.39
C VAL A 48 -11.46 4.89 -14.17
N VAL A 49 -10.94 3.74 -13.75
CA VAL A 49 -9.86 3.62 -12.76
C VAL A 49 -8.63 3.05 -13.45
N ILE A 50 -7.46 3.66 -13.24
CA ILE A 50 -6.22 3.31 -13.93
C ILE A 50 -5.23 2.70 -12.93
N LEU A 51 -4.81 1.46 -13.18
CA LEU A 51 -3.81 0.75 -12.39
C LEU A 51 -2.51 0.56 -13.18
N ASP A 52 -1.37 0.67 -12.50
CA ASP A 52 -0.08 0.16 -12.95
C ASP A 52 0.09 -1.25 -12.38
N GLY A 53 0.03 -2.24 -13.28
CA GLY A 53 -0.01 -3.65 -12.95
C GLY A 53 -1.43 -4.25 -12.93
N PRO A 54 -1.51 -5.58 -12.74
CA PRO A 54 -0.40 -6.46 -12.37
C PRO A 54 0.39 -7.01 -13.56
N ALA A 55 1.71 -6.76 -13.56
CA ALA A 55 2.62 -7.12 -14.66
C ALA A 55 2.67 -8.62 -14.96
N GLN A 56 2.64 -9.45 -13.91
CA GLN A 56 2.73 -10.89 -14.05
C GLN A 56 1.57 -11.47 -14.88
N TRP A 57 0.32 -11.06 -14.61
CA TRP A 57 -0.83 -11.56 -15.36
C TRP A 57 -0.88 -11.05 -16.80
N VAL A 58 -0.45 -9.80 -17.03
CA VAL A 58 -0.36 -9.25 -18.39
C VAL A 58 0.73 -9.96 -19.20
N GLY A 59 1.89 -10.23 -18.59
CA GLY A 59 2.98 -10.99 -19.21
C GLY A 59 2.61 -12.43 -19.55
N MET A 60 1.81 -13.09 -18.70
CA MET A 60 1.31 -14.45 -18.94
C MET A 60 0.06 -14.49 -19.85
N GLY A 61 -0.41 -13.34 -20.36
CA GLY A 61 -1.61 -13.28 -21.20
C GLY A 61 -2.91 -13.66 -20.48
N GLN A 62 -2.92 -13.64 -19.16
CA GLN A 62 -4.07 -14.03 -18.35
C GLN A 62 -4.97 -12.86 -17.93
N LEU A 63 -4.61 -11.64 -18.35
CA LEU A 63 -5.40 -10.44 -18.13
C LEU A 63 -5.66 -9.75 -19.46
N PHE A 64 -6.92 -9.65 -19.83
CA PHE A 64 -7.40 -9.07 -21.07
C PHE A 64 -8.71 -8.30 -20.81
N ALA A 65 -9.18 -7.56 -21.82
CA ALA A 65 -10.45 -6.86 -21.73
C ALA A 65 -11.60 -7.83 -21.38
N GLN A 66 -12.62 -7.34 -20.70
CA GLN A 66 -13.77 -8.11 -20.18
C GLN A 66 -13.50 -8.96 -18.93
N ASN A 67 -12.25 -9.22 -18.53
CA ASN A 67 -12.01 -9.84 -17.22
C ASN A 67 -12.59 -8.98 -16.10
N ARG A 68 -13.11 -9.62 -15.05
CA ARG A 68 -13.52 -8.94 -13.82
C ARG A 68 -12.47 -9.10 -12.75
N LEU A 69 -12.11 -7.98 -12.14
CA LEU A 69 -11.16 -7.90 -11.04
C LEU A 69 -11.88 -7.44 -9.78
N LEU A 70 -11.57 -8.10 -8.69
CA LEU A 70 -11.87 -7.66 -7.34
C LEU A 70 -10.66 -6.89 -6.81
N VAL A 71 -10.81 -5.59 -6.67
CA VAL A 71 -9.78 -4.64 -6.22
C VAL A 71 -10.02 -4.35 -4.75
N ARG A 72 -8.96 -4.43 -3.95
CA ARG A 72 -9.00 -4.19 -2.50
C ARG A 72 -7.87 -3.28 -2.08
N PHE A 73 -8.16 -2.36 -1.18
CA PHE A 73 -7.17 -1.40 -0.69
C PHE A 73 -7.52 -0.93 0.71
N VAL A 74 -6.55 -0.28 1.36
CA VAL A 74 -6.75 0.36 2.65
C VAL A 74 -6.56 1.86 2.45
N SER A 75 -7.57 2.63 2.81
CA SER A 75 -7.54 4.09 2.75
C SER A 75 -8.25 4.63 3.99
N LEU A 76 -7.79 5.75 4.54
CA LEU A 76 -8.48 6.44 5.65
C LEU A 76 -8.88 5.50 6.82
N GLY A 77 -8.01 4.55 7.18
CA GLY A 77 -8.27 3.59 8.28
C GLY A 77 -9.39 2.57 8.02
N SER A 78 -9.85 2.44 6.78
CA SER A 78 -10.87 1.48 6.37
C SER A 78 -10.36 0.62 5.22
N PHE A 79 -10.80 -0.63 5.21
CA PHE A 79 -10.61 -1.53 4.08
C PHE A 79 -11.73 -1.29 3.08
N TYR A 80 -11.38 -1.14 1.82
CA TYR A 80 -12.30 -0.95 0.71
C TYR A 80 -12.15 -2.09 -0.28
N GLY A 81 -13.26 -2.52 -0.86
CA GLY A 81 -13.30 -3.50 -1.94
C GLY A 81 -14.30 -3.10 -3.01
N PHE A 82 -13.97 -3.33 -4.28
CA PHE A 82 -14.93 -3.26 -5.37
C PHE A 82 -14.60 -4.26 -6.47
N THR A 83 -15.63 -4.67 -7.22
CA THR A 83 -15.45 -5.43 -8.46
C THR A 83 -15.59 -4.50 -9.64
N ALA A 84 -14.64 -4.57 -10.57
CA ALA A 84 -14.67 -3.81 -11.82
C ALA A 84 -14.18 -4.66 -12.99
N LYS A 85 -14.78 -4.43 -14.14
CA LYS A 85 -14.39 -5.00 -15.43
C LYS A 85 -13.18 -4.28 -16.01
N VAL A 86 -12.24 -5.04 -16.57
CA VAL A 86 -11.13 -4.54 -17.38
C VAL A 86 -11.68 -4.07 -18.72
N LEU A 87 -11.53 -2.78 -19.01
CA LEU A 87 -11.90 -2.20 -20.30
C LEU A 87 -10.80 -2.43 -21.33
N THR A 88 -9.54 -2.16 -20.95
CA THR A 88 -8.38 -2.36 -21.81
C THR A 88 -7.09 -2.51 -21.01
N VAL A 89 -6.07 -3.07 -21.65
CA VAL A 89 -4.72 -3.22 -21.10
C VAL A 89 -3.74 -2.61 -22.10
N ILE A 90 -3.04 -1.56 -21.68
CA ILE A 90 -1.94 -0.95 -22.41
C ILE A 90 -0.67 -1.65 -21.92
N LYS A 91 0.17 -2.16 -22.82
CA LYS A 91 1.37 -2.93 -22.44
C LYS A 91 2.62 -2.06 -22.28
N SER A 92 2.68 -0.91 -22.94
CA SER A 92 3.81 0.01 -22.89
C SER A 92 3.30 1.45 -22.96
N PRO A 93 3.20 2.18 -21.83
CA PRO A 93 3.45 1.71 -20.46
C PRO A 93 2.41 0.66 -20.02
N LEU A 94 2.76 -0.17 -19.03
CA LEU A 94 1.84 -1.17 -18.48
C LEU A 94 0.72 -0.47 -17.68
N LEU A 95 -0.47 -0.38 -18.25
CA LEU A 95 -1.64 0.20 -17.60
C LEU A 95 -2.86 -0.70 -17.79
N VAL A 96 -3.57 -0.96 -16.70
CA VAL A 96 -4.85 -1.68 -16.71
C VAL A 96 -5.95 -0.66 -16.45
N ILE A 97 -6.82 -0.47 -17.45
CA ILE A 97 -7.95 0.46 -17.37
C ILE A 97 -9.19 -0.33 -16.98
N LEU A 98 -9.77 0.03 -15.84
CA LEU A 98 -10.96 -0.58 -15.26
C LEU A 98 -12.16 0.35 -15.43
N GLU A 99 -13.36 -0.23 -15.47
CA GLU A 99 -14.60 0.54 -15.35
C GLU A 99 -14.68 1.22 -13.98
N TRP A 100 -15.35 2.37 -13.91
CA TRP A 100 -15.64 3.03 -12.64
C TRP A 100 -16.51 2.13 -11.74
N PRO A 101 -16.15 1.94 -10.46
CA PRO A 101 -16.94 1.12 -9.56
C PRO A 101 -18.30 1.75 -9.28
N LYS A 102 -19.35 0.93 -9.32
CA LYS A 102 -20.71 1.35 -8.95
C LYS A 102 -20.88 1.50 -7.43
N GLN A 103 -20.12 0.72 -6.66
CA GLN A 103 -20.14 0.73 -5.22
C GLN A 103 -18.80 0.25 -4.65
N LEU A 104 -18.46 0.73 -3.45
CA LEU A 104 -17.37 0.20 -2.63
C LEU A 104 -17.95 -0.45 -1.37
N ASP A 105 -17.46 -1.65 -1.07
CA ASP A 105 -17.64 -2.29 0.22
C ASP A 105 -16.61 -1.74 1.20
N LYS A 106 -17.06 -0.97 2.19
CA LYS A 106 -16.23 -0.40 3.25
C LYS A 106 -16.33 -1.24 4.51
N VAL A 107 -15.18 -1.70 5.01
CA VAL A 107 -15.06 -2.36 6.31
C VAL A 107 -14.10 -1.55 7.18
N PRO A 108 -14.59 -0.86 8.22
CA PRO A 108 -13.72 -0.09 9.11
C PRO A 108 -12.73 -1.03 9.83
N LEU A 109 -11.43 -0.72 9.73
CA LEU A 109 -10.37 -1.50 10.40
C LEU A 109 -10.23 -1.12 11.88
N SER A 110 -10.63 0.10 12.22
CA SER A 110 -10.68 0.62 13.58
C SER A 110 -12.13 0.77 14.02
N SER A 111 -12.40 0.59 15.31
CA SER A 111 -13.68 1.00 15.92
C SER A 111 -13.82 2.53 16.00
N GLU A 112 -12.71 3.24 15.85
CA GLU A 112 -12.64 4.69 15.96
C GLU A 112 -12.33 5.33 14.61
N THR A 113 -13.03 6.42 14.31
CA THR A 113 -12.79 7.27 13.16
C THR A 113 -11.39 7.87 13.22
N ARG A 114 -10.62 7.71 12.15
CA ARG A 114 -9.32 8.36 11.97
C ARG A 114 -9.48 9.57 11.07
N CYS A 115 -8.77 10.63 11.38
CA CYS A 115 -8.69 11.83 10.57
C CYS A 115 -7.29 11.98 10.03
N VAL A 116 -7.16 12.31 8.75
CA VAL A 116 -5.88 12.59 8.11
C VAL A 116 -5.39 13.95 8.57
N VAL A 117 -4.12 14.04 8.96
CA VAL A 117 -3.45 15.27 9.37
C VAL A 117 -2.03 15.27 8.81
N HIS A 118 -1.39 16.42 8.69
CA HIS A 118 -0.01 16.52 8.23
C HIS A 118 0.73 17.51 9.12
N VAL A 119 1.09 17.05 10.32
CA VAL A 119 1.62 17.94 11.37
C VAL A 119 3.02 17.49 11.79
N PRO A 120 4.04 18.36 11.75
CA PRO A 120 5.36 18.01 12.23
C PRO A 120 5.33 17.78 13.74
N ILE A 121 5.94 16.68 14.16
CA ILE A 121 6.03 16.25 15.56
C ILE A 121 7.44 15.76 15.86
N HIS A 122 7.79 15.74 17.14
CA HIS A 122 8.97 15.04 17.62
C HIS A 122 8.52 13.76 18.34
N VAL A 123 9.20 12.65 18.09
CA VAL A 123 8.94 11.38 18.77
C VAL A 123 10.20 10.94 19.50
N ALA A 124 10.11 10.82 20.82
CA ALA A 124 11.21 10.41 21.68
C ALA A 124 10.88 9.08 22.36
N PRO A 125 11.65 8.00 22.12
CA PRO A 125 11.51 6.75 22.86
C PRO A 125 11.75 6.95 24.36
N LEU A 126 10.96 6.29 25.21
CA LEU A 126 11.21 6.23 26.64
C LEU A 126 11.95 4.93 27.00
N ASN A 127 13.01 5.10 27.79
CA ASN A 127 13.72 4.01 28.44
C ASN A 127 12.92 3.50 29.65
N ARG A 128 13.32 2.33 30.17
CA ARG A 128 12.63 1.67 31.30
C ARG A 128 12.69 2.48 32.59
N ASP A 129 13.69 3.34 32.73
CA ASP A 129 13.87 4.27 33.85
C ASP A 129 13.07 5.58 33.67
N GLY A 130 12.31 5.72 32.58
CA GLY A 130 11.56 6.92 32.23
C GLY A 130 12.40 8.02 31.58
N SER A 131 13.71 7.81 31.39
CA SER A 131 14.55 8.74 30.62
C SER A 131 14.18 8.72 29.14
N GLN A 132 14.35 9.86 28.47
CA GLN A 132 14.09 9.97 27.04
C GLN A 132 15.36 9.72 26.24
N SER A 133 15.25 8.91 25.21
CA SER A 133 16.25 8.82 24.14
C SER A 133 16.16 10.05 23.24
N THR A 134 17.11 10.19 22.32
CA THR A 134 17.14 11.27 21.33
C THR A 134 15.80 11.35 20.58
N ALA A 135 15.19 12.54 20.60
CA ALA A 135 13.97 12.81 19.86
C ALA A 135 14.24 12.82 18.35
N CYS A 136 13.32 12.28 17.58
CA CYS A 136 13.39 12.24 16.13
C CYS A 136 12.24 13.04 15.52
N GLU A 137 12.53 13.79 14.46
CA GLU A 137 11.50 14.48 13.67
C GLU A 137 10.65 13.47 12.89
N ALA A 138 9.34 13.64 12.97
CA ALA A 138 8.36 12.87 12.22
C ALA A 138 7.18 13.74 11.79
N LEU A 139 6.36 13.21 10.89
CA LEU A 139 5.12 13.80 10.43
C LEU A 139 3.96 12.94 10.93
N LEU A 140 3.05 13.53 11.71
CA LEU A 140 1.78 12.93 12.07
C LEU A 140 0.90 12.88 10.82
N THR A 141 0.52 11.68 10.36
CA THR A 141 -0.24 11.44 9.11
C THR A 141 -1.72 11.16 9.35
N ASP A 142 -2.06 10.54 10.48
CA ASP A 142 -3.45 10.36 10.92
C ASP A 142 -3.57 10.33 12.45
N ILE A 143 -4.77 10.62 12.96
CA ILE A 143 -5.11 10.61 14.39
C ILE A 143 -6.54 10.09 14.63
N SER A 144 -6.74 9.33 15.71
CA SER A 144 -8.03 8.98 16.32
C SER A 144 -8.02 9.23 17.83
N LEU A 145 -9.13 8.93 18.50
CA LEU A 145 -9.23 9.05 19.96
C LEU A 145 -8.20 8.18 20.71
N GLY A 146 -7.91 6.99 20.20
CA GLY A 146 -7.06 6.00 20.83
C GLY A 146 -5.64 5.88 20.26
N GLY A 147 -5.30 6.60 19.19
CA GLY A 147 -3.95 6.53 18.63
C GLY A 147 -3.73 7.42 17.42
N CYS A 148 -2.57 7.26 16.80
CA CYS A 148 -2.18 8.00 15.61
C CYS A 148 -1.18 7.22 14.76
N GLN A 149 -0.88 7.74 13.57
CA GLN A 149 0.22 7.29 12.73
C GLN A 149 1.24 8.40 12.56
N ALA A 150 2.52 8.06 12.71
CA ALA A 150 3.64 8.96 12.51
C ALA A 150 4.59 8.41 11.45
N LYS A 151 5.13 9.28 10.61
CA LYS A 151 6.03 8.94 9.51
C LYS A 151 7.34 9.72 9.63
N GLY A 152 8.47 9.03 9.69
CA GLY A 152 9.79 9.65 9.83
C GLY A 152 10.83 9.11 8.83
N LYS A 153 11.98 9.78 8.74
CA LYS A 153 13.10 9.36 7.88
C LYS A 153 13.95 8.31 8.59
N ARG A 154 14.23 7.19 7.91
CA ARG A 154 15.03 6.08 8.45
C ARG A 154 16.44 6.50 8.89
N ALA A 155 17.08 7.41 8.17
CA ALA A 155 18.45 7.85 8.45
C ALA A 155 18.62 8.50 9.83
N GLY A 156 17.54 8.98 10.46
CA GLY A 156 17.57 9.62 11.78
C GLY A 156 16.90 8.81 12.90
N LEU A 157 16.44 7.59 12.64
CA LEU A 157 15.64 6.80 13.59
C LEU A 157 16.38 5.51 14.00
N PRO A 158 16.79 5.36 15.27
CA PRO A 158 17.27 4.07 15.79
C PRO A 158 16.11 3.07 15.83
N LEU A 159 15.99 2.22 14.81
CA LEU A 159 14.87 1.28 14.63
C LEU A 159 14.62 0.36 15.84
N ALA A 160 15.67 0.06 16.62
CA ALA A 160 15.56 -0.72 17.85
C ALA A 160 14.69 -0.05 18.93
N ASP A 161 14.62 1.28 18.92
CA ASP A 161 13.87 2.05 19.91
C ASP A 161 12.38 2.15 19.59
N PHE A 162 12.01 1.84 18.34
CA PHE A 162 10.63 1.87 17.84
C PHE A 162 10.08 0.46 17.59
N GLN A 163 10.48 -0.50 18.41
CA GLN A 163 9.89 -1.84 18.40
C GLN A 163 8.49 -1.84 19.02
N GLN A 164 7.66 -2.78 18.59
CA GLN A 164 6.32 -2.97 19.14
C GLN A 164 6.37 -3.12 20.67
N GLY A 165 5.46 -2.42 21.36
CA GLY A 165 5.35 -2.41 22.82
C GLY A 165 6.17 -1.31 23.51
N ARG A 166 7.09 -0.62 22.81
CA ARG A 166 7.87 0.48 23.37
C ARG A 166 7.00 1.70 23.65
N LEU A 167 7.28 2.39 24.76
CA LEU A 167 6.68 3.67 25.08
C LEU A 167 7.46 4.79 24.38
N VAL A 168 6.73 5.76 23.84
CA VAL A 168 7.26 6.95 23.18
C VAL A 168 6.51 8.18 23.69
N ARG A 169 7.20 9.31 23.70
CA ARG A 169 6.62 10.64 23.91
C ARG A 169 6.49 11.31 22.56
N ILE A 170 5.29 11.74 22.25
CA ILE A 170 4.97 12.56 21.08
C ILE A 170 4.90 14.00 21.57
N SER A 171 5.76 14.86 21.03
CA SER A 171 5.79 16.29 21.33
C SER A 171 5.37 17.07 20.10
N LEU A 172 4.26 17.81 20.24
CA LEU A 172 3.72 18.68 19.21
C LEU A 172 3.94 20.14 19.60
N GLN A 173 4.56 20.92 18.71
CA GLN A 173 4.70 22.36 18.87
C GLN A 173 3.85 23.08 17.83
N VAL A 174 2.86 23.83 18.30
CA VAL A 174 1.98 24.62 17.43
C VAL A 174 2.40 26.08 17.54
N PRO A 175 2.65 26.81 16.44
CA PRO A 175 3.14 28.19 16.48
C PRO A 175 2.29 29.16 17.32
N LEU A 176 1.00 28.88 17.50
CA LEU A 176 0.06 29.69 18.27
C LEU A 176 0.00 29.34 19.76
N PHE A 177 0.71 28.30 20.20
CA PHE A 177 0.69 27.82 21.58
C PHE A 177 2.11 27.75 22.14
N PRO A 178 2.43 28.53 23.20
CA PRO A 178 3.80 28.64 23.70
C PRO A 178 4.30 27.37 24.40
N GLN A 179 3.38 26.50 24.84
CA GLN A 179 3.72 25.23 25.48
C GLN A 179 3.62 24.09 24.47
N ALA A 180 4.69 23.30 24.38
CA ALA A 180 4.66 22.04 23.66
C ALA A 180 3.65 21.10 24.31
N LEU A 181 2.87 20.43 23.47
CA LEU A 181 1.93 19.40 23.90
C LEU A 181 2.64 18.05 23.87
N ASP A 182 2.78 17.43 25.04
CA ASP A 182 3.36 16.10 25.19
C ASP A 182 2.26 15.06 25.41
N VAL A 183 2.31 13.96 24.66
CA VAL A 183 1.41 12.81 24.79
C VAL A 183 2.24 11.52 24.84
N LEU A 184 1.95 10.65 25.80
CA LEU A 184 2.56 9.31 25.84
C LEU A 184 1.78 8.33 24.97
N ALA A 185 2.53 7.51 24.23
CA ALA A 185 1.97 6.46 23.37
C ALA A 185 2.83 5.21 23.37
N GLN A 186 2.23 4.07 23.06
CA GLN A 186 2.89 2.80 22.82
C GLN A 186 2.95 2.49 21.32
N VAL A 187 4.13 2.06 20.84
CA VAL A 187 4.30 1.57 19.48
C VAL A 187 3.52 0.27 19.29
N ARG A 188 2.56 0.26 18.35
CA ARG A 188 1.76 -0.92 18.00
C ARG A 188 2.32 -1.66 16.80
N ASN A 189 2.78 -0.92 15.80
CA ASN A 189 3.45 -1.48 14.64
C ASN A 189 4.49 -0.49 14.10
N THR A 190 5.46 -1.03 13.38
CA THR A 190 6.46 -0.27 12.65
C THR A 190 6.64 -0.91 11.28
N GLN A 191 6.48 -0.12 10.23
CA GLN A 191 6.67 -0.55 8.84
C GLN A 191 7.78 0.28 8.22
N ILE A 192 8.66 -0.40 7.48
CA ILE A 192 9.76 0.25 6.77
C ILE A 192 9.44 0.20 5.28
N THR A 193 9.37 1.36 4.64
CA THR A 193 9.11 1.48 3.21
C THR A 193 10.19 2.35 2.59
N GLY A 194 11.20 1.71 2.00
CA GLY A 194 12.37 2.40 1.44
C GLY A 194 13.15 3.16 2.52
N SER A 195 13.18 4.49 2.39
CA SER A 195 13.86 5.41 3.32
C SER A 195 12.96 5.91 4.45
N GLU A 196 11.70 5.46 4.51
CA GLU A 196 10.70 5.96 5.43
C GLU A 196 10.33 4.89 6.46
N VAL A 197 10.04 5.35 7.68
CA VAL A 197 9.56 4.52 8.79
C VAL A 197 8.17 5.03 9.16
N VAL A 198 7.18 4.14 9.09
CA VAL A 198 5.80 4.42 9.47
C VAL A 198 5.51 3.70 10.78
N MET A 199 5.07 4.45 11.78
CA MET A 199 4.81 3.97 13.15
C MET A 199 3.33 4.13 13.46
N GLY A 200 2.67 3.02 13.81
CA GLY A 200 1.34 3.04 14.41
C GLY A 200 1.47 3.18 15.91
N LEU A 201 0.95 4.26 16.50
CA LEU A 201 1.06 4.60 17.91
C LEU A 201 -0.32 4.51 18.59
N ARG A 202 -0.38 3.97 19.80
CA ARG A 202 -1.59 3.94 20.65
C ARG A 202 -1.38 4.82 21.86
N PHE A 203 -2.29 5.72 22.16
CA PHE A 203 -2.14 6.58 23.34
C PHE A 203 -2.28 5.79 24.64
N GLU A 204 -1.47 6.17 25.63
CA GLU A 204 -1.53 5.59 26.98
C GLU A 204 -2.80 6.03 27.72
N GLU A 205 -3.33 5.16 28.57
CA GLU A 205 -4.46 5.48 29.42
C GLU A 205 -4.07 6.57 30.44
N GLY A 206 -5.02 7.45 30.80
CA GLY A 206 -4.76 8.57 31.72
C GLY A 206 -4.23 9.86 31.06
N GLN A 207 -3.99 9.87 29.75
CA GLN A 207 -3.58 11.07 29.00
C GLN A 207 -4.77 11.95 28.55
N ALA A 208 -5.98 11.75 29.08
CA ALA A 208 -7.20 12.39 28.58
C ALA A 208 -7.11 13.93 28.43
N PRO A 209 -6.55 14.70 29.41
CA PRO A 209 -6.44 16.15 29.27
C PRO A 209 -5.47 16.59 28.17
N ALA A 210 -4.40 15.82 27.93
CA ALA A 210 -3.43 16.11 26.87
C ALA A 210 -4.02 15.74 25.50
N LEU A 211 -4.72 14.60 25.41
CA LEU A 211 -5.41 14.17 24.20
C LEU A 211 -6.53 15.15 23.81
N GLU A 212 -7.34 15.62 24.76
CA GLU A 212 -8.39 16.60 24.49
C GLU A 212 -7.80 17.90 23.91
N ARG A 213 -6.70 18.39 24.51
CA ARG A 213 -5.95 19.53 23.96
C ARG A 213 -5.43 19.24 22.56
N MET A 214 -4.87 18.05 22.32
CA MET A 214 -4.42 17.66 20.98
C MET A 214 -5.55 17.75 19.96
N HIS A 215 -6.71 17.17 20.28
CA HIS A 215 -7.87 17.19 19.39
C HIS A 215 -8.38 18.61 19.16
N LEU A 216 -8.42 19.47 20.18
CA LEU A 216 -8.82 20.88 20.04
C LEU A 216 -7.85 21.68 19.17
N LEU A 217 -6.54 21.46 19.34
CA LEU A 217 -5.50 22.10 18.53
C LEU A 217 -5.56 21.66 17.06
N LEU A 218 -5.86 20.39 16.84
CA LEU A 218 -5.97 19.84 15.49
C LEU A 218 -7.36 20.09 14.89
N ALA A 219 -8.38 20.43 15.68
CA ALA A 219 -9.77 20.59 15.23
C ALA A 219 -9.95 21.48 14.00
N PRO A 220 -9.25 22.64 13.84
CA PRO A 220 -9.35 23.44 12.62
C PRO A 220 -8.90 22.67 11.37
N MET A 221 -7.83 21.88 11.48
CA MET A 221 -7.36 21.01 10.39
C MET A 221 -8.31 19.83 10.16
N LEU A 222 -8.88 19.28 11.23
CA LEU A 222 -9.85 18.19 11.16
C LEU A 222 -11.16 18.63 10.50
N ARG A 223 -11.63 19.86 10.75
CA ARG A 223 -12.82 20.44 10.11
C ARG A 223 -12.65 20.59 8.60
N LEU A 224 -11.46 20.99 8.14
CA LEU A 224 -11.14 21.06 6.71
C LEU A 224 -11.18 19.67 6.04
N CYS A 225 -11.02 18.58 6.80
CA CYS A 225 -11.13 17.22 6.30
C CYS A 225 -12.54 16.61 6.41
N LEU A 226 -13.41 17.18 7.25
CA LEU A 226 -14.74 16.64 7.58
C LEU A 226 -15.90 17.47 7.05
N GLU A 227 -15.65 18.66 6.51
CA GLU A 227 -16.66 19.39 5.71
C GLU A 227 -16.74 18.72 4.33
N PRO A 228 -17.79 17.92 4.02
CA PRO A 228 -18.12 17.72 2.62
C PRO A 228 -18.39 19.10 2.02
N ALA A 229 -18.13 19.27 0.73
CA ALA A 229 -18.55 20.43 -0.06
C ALA A 229 -20.09 20.56 -0.16
N ALA A 230 -20.83 20.23 0.89
CA ALA A 230 -22.26 20.45 1.05
C ALA A 230 -22.49 21.90 1.50
N GLY A 231 -22.25 22.87 0.62
CA GLY A 231 -22.40 24.27 1.04
C GLY A 231 -22.19 25.37 0.01
N LEU A 232 -22.11 25.11 -1.29
CA LEU A 232 -22.13 26.18 -2.32
C LEU A 232 -23.15 25.90 -3.46
N ALA A 233 -24.19 25.11 -3.17
CA ALA A 233 -25.39 25.01 -4.00
C ALA A 233 -26.52 25.94 -3.50
N GLY A 234 -26.19 27.00 -2.75
CA GLY A 234 -27.06 28.14 -2.58
C GLY A 234 -27.04 28.93 -3.89
N GLY A 235 -28.06 28.75 -4.72
CA GLY A 235 -28.16 29.37 -6.04
C GLY A 235 -27.83 30.86 -5.99
N LEU A 236 -26.80 31.26 -6.72
CA LEU A 236 -26.73 32.64 -7.18
C LEU A 236 -28.03 32.93 -7.95
N PRO A 237 -28.73 34.04 -7.67
CA PRO A 237 -29.80 34.48 -8.54
C PRO A 237 -29.23 34.63 -9.96
N PRO A 238 -30.00 34.29 -11.01
CA PRO A 238 -29.52 34.38 -12.38
C PRO A 238 -29.02 35.79 -12.64
N ALA A 239 -27.76 35.88 -13.09
CA ALA A 239 -27.18 37.15 -13.53
C ALA A 239 -28.10 37.75 -14.62
N PRO A 240 -28.42 39.04 -14.56
CA PRO A 240 -29.21 39.68 -15.60
C PRO A 240 -28.52 39.51 -16.96
N ALA A 241 -29.32 39.19 -17.98
CA ALA A 241 -28.85 38.93 -19.33
C ALA A 241 -27.89 40.03 -19.80
N PRO A 242 -26.72 39.68 -20.37
CA PRO A 242 -25.79 40.67 -20.88
C PRO A 242 -26.45 41.44 -22.03
N ALA A 243 -26.44 42.77 -21.90
CA ALA A 243 -26.84 43.66 -22.98
C ALA A 243 -25.96 43.42 -24.22
N ALA A 244 -26.60 43.46 -25.39
CA ALA A 244 -25.98 43.22 -26.68
C ALA A 244 -24.71 44.07 -26.88
N PRO A 245 -23.62 43.48 -27.40
CA PRO A 245 -22.39 44.22 -27.64
C PRO A 245 -22.58 45.22 -28.78
N ALA A 246 -22.16 46.47 -28.54
CA ALA A 246 -22.00 47.48 -29.57
C ALA A 246 -20.89 47.06 -30.57
N PRO A 247 -20.98 47.45 -31.85
CA PRO A 247 -20.01 47.06 -32.87
C PRO A 247 -18.66 47.72 -32.63
N THR A 248 -17.63 46.88 -32.45
CA THR A 248 -16.22 47.31 -32.35
C THR A 248 -15.68 47.79 -33.70
N PRO A 249 -14.95 48.90 -33.78
CA PRO A 249 -14.30 49.36 -35.00
C PRO A 249 -13.06 48.53 -35.36
N ALA A 250 -12.77 48.47 -36.66
CA ALA A 250 -11.70 47.69 -37.29
C ALA A 250 -10.29 48.07 -36.79
N PRO A 251 -9.35 47.10 -36.66
CA PRO A 251 -7.98 47.39 -36.27
C PRO A 251 -7.15 47.91 -37.46
N ALA A 252 -6.50 49.04 -37.23
CA ALA A 252 -5.46 49.60 -38.09
C ALA A 252 -4.17 48.78 -38.00
N SER A 253 -3.59 48.52 -39.17
CA SER A 253 -2.31 47.87 -39.39
C SER A 253 -1.13 48.71 -38.86
N ARG A 254 -0.20 48.06 -38.16
CA ARG A 254 1.15 48.60 -37.90
C ARG A 254 2.23 47.57 -38.30
N PRO A 255 3.35 48.03 -38.87
CA PRO A 255 4.47 47.18 -39.27
C PRO A 255 5.41 46.89 -38.09
N GLY A 256 6.07 45.74 -38.14
CA GLY A 256 6.98 45.25 -37.10
C GLY A 256 8.37 45.88 -37.11
N PRO A 257 9.28 45.35 -36.28
CA PRO A 257 10.69 45.32 -36.62
C PRO A 257 11.31 43.92 -36.51
N ALA A 258 12.29 43.70 -37.38
CA ALA A 258 13.09 42.50 -37.53
C ALA A 258 14.04 42.26 -36.34
N LEU A 259 14.27 40.99 -36.02
CA LEU A 259 15.36 40.53 -35.16
C LEU A 259 16.44 39.83 -36.01
N PRO A 260 17.74 40.04 -35.73
CA PRO A 260 18.81 39.36 -36.42
C PRO A 260 19.06 37.95 -35.85
N LEU A 261 19.26 37.00 -36.75
CA LEU A 261 19.82 35.68 -36.50
C LEU A 261 21.32 35.80 -36.29
N ASP A 262 21.81 35.34 -35.14
CA ASP A 262 23.24 35.14 -34.91
C ASP A 262 23.50 33.63 -34.79
N THR A 263 24.26 33.12 -35.74
CA THR A 263 24.67 31.71 -35.86
C THR A 263 26.11 31.57 -35.43
N ALA A 264 26.36 30.81 -34.36
CA ALA A 264 27.70 30.31 -34.01
C ALA A 264 27.71 28.76 -34.06
N PRO A 265 28.77 28.13 -34.59
CA PRO A 265 28.82 26.68 -34.79
C PRO A 265 29.33 25.96 -33.53
N LEU A 266 28.63 24.91 -33.10
CA LEU A 266 29.14 23.99 -32.08
C LEU A 266 29.90 22.84 -32.74
N ALA A 267 31.16 22.70 -32.36
CA ALA A 267 32.07 21.64 -32.80
C ALA A 267 31.63 20.26 -32.28
N ALA A 268 31.71 19.27 -33.16
CA ALA A 268 31.47 17.86 -32.87
C ALA A 268 32.63 17.24 -32.06
N GLN A 269 32.30 16.53 -30.99
CA GLN A 269 33.18 15.52 -30.39
C GLN A 269 32.46 14.17 -30.41
N ALA A 270 33.02 13.25 -31.18
CA ALA A 270 32.61 11.86 -31.27
C ALA A 270 33.37 11.05 -30.20
N GLY A 271 32.67 10.67 -29.13
CA GLY A 271 33.10 9.65 -28.17
C GLY A 271 32.29 8.37 -28.39
N ARG A 272 32.97 7.27 -28.74
CA ARG A 272 32.40 5.93 -28.82
C ARG A 272 32.30 5.34 -27.42
N ASP A 273 31.09 5.07 -26.93
CA ASP A 273 30.87 4.23 -25.75
C ASP A 273 30.34 2.86 -26.16
N GLN A 274 31.06 1.81 -25.72
CA GLN A 274 30.66 0.41 -25.82
C GLN A 274 29.45 0.13 -24.91
N PRO A 275 28.51 -0.73 -25.34
CA PRO A 275 27.46 -1.21 -24.44
C PRO A 275 28.05 -2.15 -23.37
N PRO A 276 27.59 -2.06 -22.11
CA PRO A 276 28.04 -2.95 -21.06
C PRO A 276 27.52 -4.39 -21.27
N PRO A 277 28.23 -5.41 -20.76
CA PRO A 277 27.83 -6.80 -20.90
C PRO A 277 26.56 -7.12 -20.09
N ALA A 278 25.73 -8.01 -20.64
CA ALA A 278 24.51 -8.48 -20.02
C ALA A 278 24.80 -9.30 -18.75
N ASP A 279 24.34 -8.79 -17.60
CA ASP A 279 24.34 -9.53 -16.33
C ASP A 279 23.31 -10.67 -16.38
N GLY A 280 23.77 -11.90 -16.10
CA GLY A 280 22.92 -13.07 -15.91
C GLY A 280 22.04 -12.98 -14.64
N PRO A 281 21.07 -13.90 -14.48
CA PRO A 281 20.10 -13.85 -13.40
C PRO A 281 20.76 -13.96 -12.02
N ARG A 282 20.62 -12.90 -11.21
CA ARG A 282 21.09 -12.87 -9.83
C ARG A 282 20.13 -13.62 -8.92
N VAL A 283 20.64 -14.63 -8.22
CA VAL A 283 19.93 -15.33 -7.14
C VAL A 283 20.06 -14.47 -5.87
N PHE A 284 18.93 -14.04 -5.33
CA PHE A 284 18.89 -13.33 -4.04
C PHE A 284 18.76 -14.33 -2.90
N GLU A 285 19.76 -14.38 -2.02
CA GLU A 285 19.62 -15.08 -0.73
C GLU A 285 18.77 -14.21 0.22
N VAL A 286 17.75 -14.83 0.82
CA VAL A 286 16.84 -14.16 1.76
C VAL A 286 17.57 -13.99 3.11
N PRO A 287 17.74 -12.74 3.59
CA PRO A 287 18.40 -12.47 4.87
C PRO A 287 17.71 -13.16 6.07
N GLU A 288 18.49 -13.63 7.05
CA GLU A 288 17.99 -14.42 8.18
C GLU A 288 16.93 -13.72 9.05
N HIS A 289 16.89 -12.38 9.04
CA HIS A 289 15.92 -11.59 9.80
C HIS A 289 14.51 -11.54 9.17
N LEU A 290 14.33 -12.12 7.97
CA LEU A 290 13.02 -12.33 7.33
C LEU A 290 12.46 -13.74 7.54
N ARG A 291 13.13 -14.58 8.34
CA ARG A 291 12.60 -15.89 8.75
C ARG A 291 11.51 -15.67 9.81
N VAL A 292 10.27 -15.90 9.42
CA VAL A 292 9.10 -15.79 10.32
C VAL A 292 8.99 -17.05 11.17
N ASP A 293 8.79 -16.89 12.48
CA ASP A 293 8.51 -17.97 13.42
C ASP A 293 7.05 -18.45 13.26
N THR A 294 6.84 -19.73 12.94
CA THR A 294 5.59 -20.24 12.35
C THR A 294 4.67 -21.00 13.31
N THR A 295 4.72 -20.74 14.62
CA THR A 295 3.92 -21.49 15.60
C THR A 295 2.43 -21.12 15.65
N ALA A 296 1.99 -20.05 14.97
CA ALA A 296 0.66 -19.46 15.23
C ALA A 296 -0.33 -19.36 14.05
N THR A 297 -0.03 -19.89 12.85
CA THR A 297 -0.95 -19.75 11.70
C THR A 297 -1.41 -21.12 11.20
N LYS A 298 -2.71 -21.43 11.29
CA LYS A 298 -3.34 -22.53 10.56
C LYS A 298 -3.23 -22.24 9.07
N VAL A 299 -2.24 -22.83 8.41
CA VAL A 299 -2.09 -22.77 6.96
C VAL A 299 -2.86 -23.93 6.36
N THR A 300 -3.89 -23.61 5.59
CA THR A 300 -4.63 -24.56 4.75
C THR A 300 -3.67 -25.16 3.71
N LEU A 301 -3.67 -26.48 3.56
CA LEU A 301 -2.80 -27.24 2.64
C LEU A 301 -2.87 -26.75 1.18
N GLU A 302 -3.96 -26.08 0.81
CA GLU A 302 -4.21 -25.53 -0.53
C GLU A 302 -3.33 -24.32 -0.86
N ASP A 303 -2.84 -23.61 0.17
CA ASP A 303 -1.99 -22.42 0.02
C ASP A 303 -0.50 -22.74 0.17
N MET A 304 -0.12 -24.02 0.22
CA MET A 304 1.26 -24.42 0.48
C MET A 304 2.16 -24.13 -0.72
N PRO A 305 3.11 -23.18 -0.64
CA PRO A 305 4.02 -22.88 -1.75
C PRO A 305 4.92 -24.09 -2.05
N ALA A 306 5.35 -24.23 -3.30
CA ALA A 306 6.10 -25.39 -3.78
C ALA A 306 7.42 -25.57 -3.01
N GLU A 307 8.05 -24.48 -2.59
CA GLU A 307 9.25 -24.47 -1.76
C GLU A 307 8.97 -25.03 -0.36
N ARG A 308 7.78 -24.78 0.20
CA ARG A 308 7.37 -25.33 1.50
C ARG A 308 7.04 -26.81 1.40
N ALA A 309 6.37 -27.25 0.34
CA ALA A 309 6.17 -28.67 0.09
C ALA A 309 7.52 -29.39 -0.11
N ALA A 310 8.44 -28.81 -0.88
CA ALA A 310 9.79 -29.32 -1.07
C ALA A 310 10.58 -29.40 0.25
N ALA A 311 10.47 -28.40 1.11
CA ALA A 311 11.10 -28.38 2.42
C ALA A 311 10.54 -29.46 3.37
N ILE A 312 9.22 -29.65 3.39
CA ILE A 312 8.56 -30.72 4.16
C ILE A 312 9.01 -32.10 3.67
N LEU A 313 9.12 -32.26 2.35
CA LEU A 313 9.59 -33.48 1.70
C LEU A 313 11.12 -33.64 1.75
N GLY A 314 11.89 -32.65 2.24
CA GLY A 314 13.35 -32.71 2.29
C GLY A 314 14.04 -32.81 0.93
N VAL A 315 13.45 -32.25 -0.12
CA VAL A 315 13.99 -32.29 -1.49
C VAL A 315 14.62 -30.94 -1.86
N ARG A 316 15.75 -30.97 -2.57
CA ARG A 316 16.56 -29.77 -2.87
C ARG A 316 15.86 -28.77 -3.81
N GLY A 317 14.81 -29.23 -4.48
CA GLY A 317 13.98 -28.47 -5.40
C GLY A 317 13.19 -29.40 -6.30
N LEU A 318 12.02 -28.97 -6.77
CA LEU A 318 11.11 -29.77 -7.61
C LEU A 318 11.45 -29.68 -9.11
N GLY A 319 12.65 -29.16 -9.45
CA GLY A 319 13.19 -29.12 -10.81
C GLY A 319 12.40 -28.27 -11.80
N GLY A 320 11.51 -27.38 -11.33
CA GLY A 320 10.63 -26.57 -12.18
C GLY A 320 9.53 -27.34 -12.91
N SER A 321 9.41 -28.65 -12.70
CA SER A 321 8.37 -29.46 -13.34
C SER A 321 7.03 -29.28 -12.63
N MET A 322 6.05 -28.74 -13.33
CA MET A 322 4.69 -28.53 -12.80
C MET A 322 4.05 -29.85 -12.34
N ALA A 323 4.31 -30.96 -13.04
CA ALA A 323 3.85 -32.29 -12.65
C ALA A 323 4.49 -32.77 -11.33
N ALA A 324 5.78 -32.52 -11.13
CA ALA A 324 6.47 -32.85 -9.87
C ALA A 324 5.92 -32.00 -8.71
N MET A 325 5.59 -30.73 -8.95
CA MET A 325 5.01 -29.84 -7.94
C MET A 325 3.61 -30.24 -7.51
N VAL A 326 2.73 -30.61 -8.45
CA VAL A 326 1.38 -31.10 -8.13
C VAL A 326 1.46 -32.39 -7.32
N LYS A 327 2.28 -33.35 -7.76
CA LYS A 327 2.41 -34.64 -7.08
C LYS A 327 3.02 -34.54 -5.68
N ALA A 328 3.98 -33.64 -5.49
CA ALA A 328 4.55 -33.32 -4.18
C ALA A 328 3.49 -32.76 -3.21
N ARG A 329 2.62 -31.86 -3.69
CA ARG A 329 1.53 -31.30 -2.88
C ARG A 329 0.49 -32.36 -2.51
N GLU A 330 0.10 -33.19 -3.47
CA GLU A 330 -0.85 -34.29 -3.24
C GLU A 330 -0.33 -35.28 -2.19
N LEU A 331 0.96 -35.60 -2.20
CA LEU A 331 1.56 -36.49 -1.21
C LEU A 331 1.60 -35.89 0.19
N VAL A 332 2.01 -34.62 0.32
CA VAL A 332 1.99 -33.93 1.62
C VAL A 332 0.57 -33.85 2.15
N ARG A 333 -0.42 -33.59 1.28
CA ARG A 333 -1.85 -33.57 1.64
C ARG A 333 -2.35 -34.92 2.13
N ALA A 334 -2.19 -35.97 1.32
CA ALA A 334 -2.62 -37.33 1.66
C ALA A 334 -1.97 -37.84 2.95
N TRP A 335 -0.71 -37.44 3.20
CA TRP A 335 0.01 -37.85 4.40
C TRP A 335 -0.45 -37.09 5.65
N VAL A 336 -0.68 -35.77 5.56
CA VAL A 336 -1.27 -34.97 6.65
C VAL A 336 -2.69 -35.43 6.97
N GLU A 337 -3.50 -35.76 5.97
CA GLU A 337 -4.85 -36.29 6.18
C GLU A 337 -4.83 -37.65 6.88
N LYS A 338 -3.89 -38.53 6.51
CA LYS A 338 -3.81 -39.89 7.07
C LYS A 338 -3.17 -39.95 8.46
N HIS A 339 -2.25 -39.04 8.80
CA HIS A 339 -1.43 -39.14 10.02
C HIS A 339 -1.41 -37.89 10.91
N GLY A 340 -1.99 -36.78 10.47
CA GLY A 340 -1.97 -35.50 11.19
C GLY A 340 -0.64 -34.73 11.04
N GLU A 341 -0.71 -33.41 11.21
CA GLU A 341 0.41 -32.47 11.05
C GLU A 341 1.64 -32.75 11.95
N PRO A 342 1.51 -33.13 13.25
CA PRO A 342 2.69 -33.39 14.08
C PRO A 342 3.45 -34.66 13.66
N ALA A 343 2.78 -35.64 13.04
CA ALA A 343 3.39 -36.89 12.62
C ALA A 343 4.31 -36.74 11.39
N VAL A 344 4.11 -35.69 10.58
CA VAL A 344 4.90 -35.41 9.37
C VAL A 344 6.38 -35.21 9.70
N ARG A 345 6.69 -34.57 10.83
CA ARG A 345 8.07 -34.36 11.28
C ARG A 345 8.69 -35.61 11.89
N GLU A 346 7.94 -36.35 12.71
CA GLU A 346 8.44 -37.56 13.38
C GLU A 346 8.67 -38.73 12.42
N ARG A 347 7.84 -38.87 11.38
CA ARG A 347 7.89 -40.02 10.46
C ARG A 347 8.52 -39.71 9.10
N ARG A 348 9.33 -38.65 9.03
CA ARG A 348 10.00 -38.15 7.82
C ARG A 348 10.65 -39.25 6.97
N ARG A 349 11.23 -40.29 7.58
CA ARG A 349 11.87 -41.41 6.86
C ARG A 349 10.90 -42.22 5.97
N LEU A 350 9.65 -42.42 6.40
CA LEU A 350 8.65 -43.17 5.63
C LEU A 350 8.21 -42.38 4.38
N LEU A 351 7.94 -41.09 4.54
CA LEU A 351 7.60 -40.21 3.43
C LEU A 351 8.72 -40.08 2.40
N LEU A 352 9.99 -40.01 2.86
CA LEU A 352 11.13 -39.98 1.94
C LEU A 352 11.23 -41.27 1.10
N SER A 353 10.85 -42.42 1.67
CA SER A 353 10.83 -43.70 0.93
C SER A 353 9.74 -43.75 -0.13
N GLU A 354 8.57 -43.15 0.12
CA GLU A 354 7.49 -43.02 -0.87
C GLU A 354 7.84 -41.99 -1.95
N CYS A 355 8.53 -40.91 -1.59
CA CYS A 355 9.01 -39.89 -2.54
C CYS A 355 10.09 -40.43 -3.48
N ALA A 356 10.91 -41.39 -3.03
CA ALA A 356 11.92 -42.04 -3.86
C ALA A 356 11.32 -42.80 -5.05
N ALA A 357 10.05 -43.21 -4.96
CA ALA A 357 9.35 -43.93 -6.02
C ALA A 357 8.86 -43.01 -7.16
N ILE A 358 9.02 -41.69 -7.04
CA ILE A 358 8.53 -40.72 -8.03
C ILE A 358 9.65 -40.37 -9.00
N GLN A 359 9.45 -40.70 -10.28
CA GLN A 359 10.40 -40.34 -11.33
C GLN A 359 10.63 -38.82 -11.38
N GLY A 360 11.92 -38.42 -11.38
CA GLY A 360 12.35 -37.02 -11.50
C GLY A 360 12.64 -36.31 -10.16
N LEU A 361 12.39 -36.96 -9.02
CA LEU A 361 12.71 -36.40 -7.70
C LEU A 361 14.14 -36.75 -7.27
N LYS A 362 14.98 -35.73 -7.04
CA LYS A 362 16.32 -35.89 -6.48
C LYS A 362 16.27 -35.68 -4.96
N LEU A 363 16.30 -36.79 -4.22
CA LEU A 363 16.42 -36.77 -2.76
C LEU A 363 17.81 -36.32 -2.33
N LEU A 364 17.89 -35.61 -1.20
CA LEU A 364 19.15 -35.40 -0.49
C LEU A 364 19.56 -36.76 0.12
N LYS A 365 20.79 -37.20 -0.14
CA LYS A 365 21.40 -38.31 0.61
C LYS A 365 21.77 -37.84 2.01
#